data_AF-A0A1B6MNZ0-F1
#
_entry.id   AF-A0A1B6MNZ0-F1
#
_cell.length_a   1.000
_cell.length_b   1.000
_cell.length_c   1.000
_cell.angle_alpha   90.00
_cell.angle_beta   90.00
_cell.angle_gamma   90.00
#
_symmetry.space_group_name_H-M   'P 1'
#
loop_
_entity.id
_entity.type
_entity.pdbx_description
1 polymer ?
#
loop_
_entity_poly.entity_id
_entity_poly.type
_entity_poly.pdbx_seq_one_letter_code
_entity_poly.pdbx_strand_id
1 'polypeptide(L)'
;QKKETLKNTRLQGYALMAEYSRESHLKGGVAIYVKEHLKNHIEPVDVYEHCIELTCEIAVAKVKQEKSDLYVVGVYRTKGNLEEGLTVLSQALDRIPAGKPI
;
A
#
# COMPACT_ATOMS: atom_id res chain seq x y z
N GLN A 1 -5.23 -15.89 7.03
CA GLN A 1 -5.22 -15.30 8.39
C GLN A 1 -5.87 -13.93 8.27
N LYS A 2 -6.90 -13.65 9.08
CA LYS A 2 -7.91 -12.60 8.79
C LYS A 2 -7.33 -11.18 8.90
N LYS A 3 -7.87 -10.25 8.09
CA LYS A 3 -7.73 -8.76 8.10
C LYS A 3 -7.59 -8.10 9.50
N GLU A 4 -8.04 -8.77 10.55
CA GLU A 4 -7.94 -8.33 11.95
C GLU A 4 -6.50 -8.26 12.48
N THR A 5 -5.55 -9.00 11.92
CA THR A 5 -4.20 -9.12 12.52
C THR A 5 -3.39 -7.83 12.39
N LEU A 6 -3.52 -7.09 11.29
CA LEU A 6 -2.87 -5.77 11.13
C LEU A 6 -3.54 -4.69 11.99
N LYS A 7 -4.86 -4.74 12.19
CA LYS A 7 -5.58 -3.84 13.12
C LYS A 7 -5.10 -3.97 14.58
N ASN A 8 -4.47 -5.09 14.93
CA ASN A 8 -3.93 -5.34 16.27
C ASN A 8 -2.51 -4.79 16.46
N THR A 9 -1.81 -4.46 15.37
CA THR A 9 -0.51 -3.78 15.44
C THR A 9 -0.77 -2.28 15.61
N ARG A 10 -0.77 -1.82 16.87
CA ARG A 10 -0.97 -0.41 17.20
C ARG A 10 0.37 0.24 17.50
N LEU A 11 0.70 1.28 16.73
CA LEU A 11 1.87 2.12 16.99
C LEU A 11 1.38 3.40 17.70
N GLN A 12 1.87 3.65 18.92
CA GLN A 12 1.41 4.79 19.73
C GLN A 12 1.65 6.12 18.99
N GLY A 13 0.59 6.92 18.85
CA GLY A 13 0.62 8.20 18.14
C GLY A 13 0.61 8.07 16.61
N TYR A 14 0.31 6.88 16.07
CA TYR A 14 0.15 6.64 14.64
C TYR A 14 -1.17 5.91 14.33
N ALA A 15 -1.77 6.25 13.20
CA ALA A 15 -2.89 5.56 12.60
C ALA A 15 -2.42 4.73 11.39
N LEU A 16 -2.96 3.53 11.25
CA LEU A 16 -2.82 2.71 10.05
C LEU A 16 -3.62 3.34 8.91
N MET A 17 -2.95 3.64 7.78
CA MET A 17 -3.57 4.33 6.64
C MET A 17 -3.87 3.42 5.47
N ALA A 18 -2.90 2.63 5.06
CA ALA A 18 -3.03 1.74 3.91
C ALA A 18 -2.30 0.44 4.20
N GLU A 19 -2.82 -0.66 3.68
CA GLU A 19 -2.27 -1.98 3.97
C GLU A 19 -2.63 -3.01 2.92
N TYR A 20 -1.76 -4.01 2.82
CA TYR A 20 -2.06 -5.31 2.26
C TYR A 20 -1.68 -6.37 3.28
N SER A 21 -2.56 -7.34 3.50
CA SER A 21 -2.30 -8.52 4.34
C SER A 21 -2.59 -9.77 3.53
N ARG A 22 -1.72 -10.77 3.67
CA ARG A 22 -1.90 -12.09 3.07
C ARG A 22 -3.12 -12.79 3.68
N GLU A 23 -3.94 -13.39 2.84
CA GLU A 23 -5.10 -14.17 3.25
C GLU A 23 -4.73 -15.66 3.40
N SER A 24 -3.91 -16.18 2.49
CA SER A 24 -3.55 -17.60 2.40
C SER A 24 -2.27 -17.96 3.18
N HIS A 25 -1.34 -17.01 3.35
CA HIS A 25 -0.09 -17.24 4.07
C HIS A 25 0.00 -16.50 5.40
N LEU A 26 0.71 -17.09 6.37
CA LEU A 26 0.72 -16.64 7.78
C LEU A 26 1.48 -15.32 8.03
N LYS A 27 2.44 -14.97 7.18
CA LYS A 27 3.35 -13.82 7.40
C LYS A 27 3.49 -13.06 6.11
N GLY A 28 3.64 -11.74 6.20
CA GLY A 28 3.88 -10.85 5.06
C GLY A 28 2.83 -9.76 4.97
N GLY A 29 2.85 -9.04 3.86
CA GLY A 29 2.08 -7.83 3.67
C GLY A 29 2.88 -6.55 3.89
N VAL A 30 2.19 -5.45 3.64
CA VAL A 30 2.72 -4.08 3.74
C VAL A 30 1.73 -3.27 4.56
N ALA A 31 2.24 -2.40 5.43
CA ALA A 31 1.41 -1.46 6.19
C ALA A 31 2.06 -0.08 6.18
N ILE A 32 1.27 0.95 5.93
CA ILE A 32 1.67 2.36 5.96
C ILE A 32 0.98 3.00 7.17
N TYR A 33 1.78 3.53 8.08
CA TYR A 33 1.32 4.27 9.25
C TYR A 33 1.60 5.75 9.09
N VAL A 34 0.70 6.58 9.59
CA VAL A 34 0.84 8.05 9.63
C VAL A 34 0.71 8.53 11.07
N LYS A 35 1.39 9.62 11.44
CA LYS A 35 1.13 10.33 12.69
C LYS A 35 -0.35 10.72 12.78
N GLU A 36 -0.98 10.52 13.93
CA GLU A 36 -2.43 10.73 14.11
C GLU A 36 -2.91 12.12 13.67
N HIS A 37 -2.15 13.18 14.00
CA HIS A 37 -2.50 14.55 13.63
C HIS A 37 -2.45 14.83 12.12
N LEU A 38 -1.81 13.97 11.32
CA LEU A 38 -1.75 14.08 9.86
C LEU A 38 -2.78 13.20 9.16
N LYS A 39 -3.49 12.32 9.87
CA LYS A 39 -4.42 11.33 9.31
C LYS A 39 -5.42 11.93 8.31
N ASN A 40 -5.97 13.10 8.62
CA ASN A 40 -7.00 13.75 7.80
C ASN A 40 -6.49 14.29 6.46
N HIS A 41 -5.16 14.34 6.26
CA HIS A 41 -4.52 14.75 5.01
C HIS A 41 -4.11 13.55 4.16
N ILE A 42 -4.33 12.33 4.64
CA ILE A 42 -3.93 11.09 3.96
C ILE A 42 -5.17 10.31 3.54
N GLU A 43 -5.17 9.84 2.29
CA GLU A 43 -6.18 8.93 1.76
C GLU A 43 -5.54 7.61 1.33
N PRO A 44 -6.08 6.45 1.73
CA PRO A 44 -5.66 5.20 1.13
C PRO A 44 -6.07 5.15 -0.34
N VAL A 45 -5.21 4.58 -1.18
CA VAL A 45 -5.55 4.22 -2.56
C VAL A 45 -5.67 2.71 -2.62
N ASP A 46 -6.84 2.24 -3.04
CA ASP A 46 -7.09 0.80 -3.16
C ASP A 46 -6.37 0.23 -4.38
N VAL A 47 -5.39 -0.64 -4.12
CA VAL A 47 -4.66 -1.43 -5.12
C VAL A 47 -4.67 -2.91 -4.77
N TYR A 48 -5.61 -3.33 -3.90
CA TYR A 48 -5.64 -4.70 -3.36
C TYR A 48 -5.79 -5.75 -4.47
N GLU A 49 -6.59 -5.45 -5.49
CA GLU A 49 -6.85 -6.34 -6.63
C GLU A 49 -5.61 -6.67 -7.47
N HIS A 50 -4.57 -5.85 -7.41
CA HIS A 50 -3.33 -6.07 -8.14
C HIS A 50 -2.32 -6.89 -7.34
N CYS A 51 -2.48 -6.98 -6.02
CA CYS A 51 -1.52 -7.66 -5.16
C CYS A 51 -1.59 -9.17 -5.33
N ILE A 52 -0.42 -9.81 -5.43
CA ILE A 52 -0.29 -11.27 -5.49
C ILE A 52 0.58 -11.72 -4.32
N GLU A 53 0.01 -12.54 -3.44
CA GLU A 53 0.72 -13.12 -2.29
C GLU A 53 1.99 -13.83 -2.76
N LEU A 54 3.09 -13.66 -2.01
CA LEU A 54 4.37 -14.27 -2.33
C LEU A 54 4.97 -13.85 -3.69
N THR A 55 4.42 -12.85 -4.38
CA THR A 55 5.01 -12.28 -5.61
C THR A 55 5.25 -10.79 -5.43
N CYS A 56 4.19 -9.99 -5.26
CA CYS A 56 4.28 -8.55 -5.12
C CYS A 56 3.10 -8.02 -4.31
N GLU A 57 3.40 -7.42 -3.16
CA GLU A 57 2.43 -6.97 -2.16
C GLU A 57 2.58 -5.47 -2.00
N ILE A 58 1.49 -4.73 -2.17
CA ILE A 58 1.54 -3.28 -2.35
C ILE A 58 0.49 -2.61 -1.45
N ALA A 59 0.89 -1.50 -0.83
CA ALA A 59 -0.02 -0.57 -0.18
C ALA A 59 0.27 0.84 -0.66
N VAL A 60 -0.77 1.65 -0.88
CA VAL A 60 -0.61 3.02 -1.40
C VAL A 60 -1.36 4.00 -0.53
N ALA A 61 -0.68 5.09 -0.16
CA ALA A 61 -1.26 6.22 0.55
C ALA A 61 -1.02 7.52 -0.21
N LYS A 62 -2.08 8.28 -0.44
CA LYS A 62 -2.06 9.61 -1.03
C LYS A 62 -2.01 10.67 0.06
N VAL A 63 -0.96 11.47 0.08
CA VAL A 63 -0.81 12.67 0.90
C VAL A 63 -1.32 13.86 0.10
N LYS A 64 -2.43 14.45 0.54
CA LYS A 64 -2.98 15.68 -0.04
C LYS A 64 -2.10 16.87 0.37
N GLN A 65 -1.65 17.64 -0.63
CA GLN A 65 -1.03 18.95 -0.40
C GLN A 65 -1.77 19.99 -1.25
N GLU A 66 -1.61 21.27 -0.93
CA GLU A 66 -2.38 22.35 -1.57
C GLU A 66 -2.17 22.45 -3.10
N LYS A 67 -0.98 22.08 -3.58
CA LYS A 67 -0.55 22.28 -4.97
C LYS A 67 -0.22 20.99 -5.71
N SER A 68 -0.16 19.87 -5.00
CA SER A 68 0.24 18.58 -5.54
C SER A 68 -0.18 17.47 -4.61
N ASP A 69 -0.37 16.28 -5.18
CA ASP A 69 -0.55 15.08 -4.42
C ASP A 69 0.79 14.33 -4.34
N LEU A 70 1.17 13.88 -3.15
CA LEU A 70 2.32 13.00 -2.95
C LEU A 70 1.80 11.58 -2.70
N TYR A 71 2.28 10.60 -3.45
CA TYR A 71 1.92 9.20 -3.26
C TYR A 71 3.05 8.44 -2.60
N VAL A 72 2.75 7.76 -1.50
CA VAL A 72 3.66 6.84 -0.80
C VAL A 72 3.24 5.42 -1.16
N VAL A 73 4.13 4.72 -1.85
CA VAL A 73 3.92 3.33 -2.30
C VAL A 73 4.83 2.42 -1.49
N GLY A 74 4.24 1.59 -0.63
CA GLY A 74 4.95 0.52 0.06
C GLY A 74 4.90 -0.74 -0.78
N VAL A 75 6.05 -1.34 -1.05
CA VAL A 75 6.16 -2.56 -1.87
C VAL A 75 6.95 -3.61 -1.10
N TYR A 76 6.38 -4.80 -0.99
CA TYR A 76 7.09 -6.01 -0.55
C TYR A 76 7.09 -7.02 -1.69
N ARG A 77 8.20 -7.07 -2.42
CA ARG A 77 8.45 -8.04 -3.48
C ARG A 77 9.29 -9.19 -2.92
N THR A 78 8.78 -10.41 -3.06
CA THR A 78 9.53 -11.60 -2.63
C THR A 78 10.57 -11.99 -3.69
N LYS A 79 11.30 -13.09 -3.44
CA LYS A 79 12.23 -13.69 -4.42
C LYS A 79 11.53 -14.49 -5.53
N GLY A 80 10.22 -14.32 -5.72
CA GLY A 80 9.44 -14.99 -6.75
C GLY A 80 9.78 -14.51 -8.17
N ASN A 81 8.86 -14.74 -9.10
CA ASN A 81 9.03 -14.32 -10.49
C ASN A 81 9.18 -12.79 -10.59
N LEU A 82 10.34 -12.34 -11.07
CA LEU A 82 10.65 -10.91 -11.21
C LEU A 82 9.72 -10.22 -12.20
N GLU A 83 9.51 -10.81 -13.37
CA GLU A 83 8.71 -10.22 -14.45
C GLU A 83 7.24 -10.07 -14.03
N GLU A 84 6.70 -11.08 -13.35
CA GLU A 84 5.35 -11.03 -12.80
C GLU A 84 5.24 -9.95 -11.72
N GLY A 85 6.23 -9.88 -10.81
CA GLY A 85 6.27 -8.86 -9.77
C GLY A 85 6.38 -7.43 -10.31
N LEU A 86 7.14 -7.23 -11.39
CA LEU A 86 7.23 -5.95 -12.10
C LEU A 86 5.93 -5.62 -12.84
N THR A 87 5.27 -6.62 -13.44
CA THR A 87 3.96 -6.44 -14.08
C THR A 87 2.91 -5.97 -13.08
N VAL A 88 2.82 -6.64 -11.92
CA VAL A 88 1.92 -6.23 -10.82
C VAL A 88 2.22 -4.81 -10.35
N LEU A 89 3.50 -4.48 -10.15
CA LEU A 89 3.90 -3.15 -9.72
C LEU A 89 3.50 -2.09 -10.75
N SER A 90 3.73 -2.35 -12.04
CA SER A 90 3.33 -1.45 -13.12
C SER A 90 1.82 -1.20 -13.12
N GLN A 91 1.01 -2.26 -13.03
CA GLN A 91 -0.46 -2.14 -12.99
C GLN A 91 -0.94 -1.34 -11.78
N ALA A 92 -0.33 -1.55 -10.61
CA ALA A 92 -0.65 -0.78 -9.41
C ALA A 92 -0.25 0.71 -9.55
N LEU A 93 0.87 1.00 -10.22
CA LEU A 93 1.32 2.37 -10.48
C LEU A 93 0.45 3.09 -11.53
N ASP A 94 -0.11 2.38 -12.51
CA ASP A 94 -1.04 2.95 -13.50
C ASP A 94 -2.34 3.47 -12.86
N ARG A 95 -2.69 2.99 -11.67
CA ARG A 95 -3.82 3.51 -10.87
C ARG A 95 -3.50 4.85 -10.19
N ILE A 96 -2.23 5.25 -10.15
CA ILE A 96 -1.80 6.47 -9.50
C ILE A 96 -1.75 7.60 -10.54
N PRO A 97 -2.56 8.66 -10.40
CA PRO A 97 -2.55 9.78 -11.34
C PRO A 97 -1.35 10.71 -11.03
N ALA A 98 -0.13 10.22 -11.29
CA ALA A 98 1.13 10.95 -11.10
C ALA A 98 1.62 11.65 -12.39
N GLY A 99 0.99 11.40 -13.53
CA GLY A 99 1.28 12.05 -14.81
C GLY A 99 0.47 13.33 -15.03
N LYS A 100 1.04 14.29 -15.77
CA LYS A 100 0.21 15.28 -16.48
C LYS A 100 -0.62 14.54 -17.54
N PRO A 101 -1.90 14.92 -17.78
CA PRO A 101 -2.60 14.45 -18.96
C PRO A 101 -1.77 14.86 -20.19
N ILE A 102 -1.48 13.88 -21.04
CA ILE A 102 -0.83 14.07 -22.35
C ILE A 102 -1.83 14.71 -23.30
#